data_AF-A0A2S6PKY9-F1
#
_entry.id   AF-A0A2S6PKY9-F1
#
_cell.length_a   1.000
_cell.length_b   1.000
_cell.length_c   1.000
_cell.angle_alpha   90.00
_cell.angle_beta   90.00
_cell.angle_gamma   90.00
#
_symmetry.space_group_name_H-M   'P 1'
#
loop_
_entity.id
_entity.type
_entity.pdbx_description
1 polymer ?
#
loop_
_entity_poly.entity_id
_entity_poly.type
_entity_poly.pdbx_seq_one_letter_code
_entity_poly.pdbx_strand_id
1 'polypeptide(L)'
;MPVRTVRGDIAFPFRSDRRGRTAHARYDDHVRDLVEQLLFTSPGERLMRPDFGCGLLDLVFTPNSPELASALELSVQASLQRWLGELIDVESLDVVSEENVVRVYLRYVVRSTGSRRDEVFEGSGPA
;
A
#
# COMPACT_ATOMS: atom_id res chain seq x y z
N MET A 1 35.44 -7.35 -9.99
CA MET A 1 34.26 -8.00 -9.37
C MET A 1 33.37 -6.90 -8.82
N PRO A 2 32.16 -6.63 -9.35
CA PRO A 2 31.30 -5.62 -8.76
C PRO A 2 30.82 -6.11 -7.38
N VAL A 3 30.98 -5.28 -6.35
CA VAL A 3 30.37 -5.50 -5.05
C VAL A 3 28.86 -5.41 -5.23
N ARG A 4 28.15 -6.51 -4.97
CA ARG A 4 26.69 -6.51 -4.92
C ARG A 4 26.29 -5.80 -3.62
N THR A 5 26.02 -4.50 -3.69
CA THR A 5 25.46 -3.76 -2.55
C THR A 5 24.13 -4.39 -2.18
N VAL A 6 24.07 -4.99 -0.99
CA VAL A 6 22.82 -5.53 -0.45
C VAL A 6 21.95 -4.33 -0.08
N ARG A 7 20.79 -4.22 -0.74
CA ARG A 7 19.79 -3.20 -0.42
C ARG A 7 19.28 -3.46 1.00
N GLY A 8 19.39 -2.46 1.88
CA GLY A 8 18.93 -2.53 3.25
C GLY A 8 17.65 -1.72 3.42
N ASP A 9 16.51 -2.31 3.06
CA ASP A 9 15.21 -1.66 3.18
C ASP A 9 14.65 -1.81 4.60
N ILE A 10 14.12 -0.76 5.20
CA ILE A 10 13.54 -0.80 6.56
C ILE A 10 12.14 -1.42 6.48
N ALA A 11 11.83 -2.30 7.44
CA ALA A 11 10.53 -2.94 7.52
C ALA A 11 9.44 -2.00 8.08
N PHE A 12 8.24 -2.13 7.54
CA PHE A 12 7.02 -1.56 8.09
C PHE A 12 6.16 -2.68 8.71
N PRO A 13 5.36 -2.38 9.76
CA PRO A 13 5.55 -1.25 10.65
C PRO A 13 6.94 -1.30 11.31
N PHE A 14 7.42 -0.12 11.74
CA PHE A 14 8.73 -0.01 12.38
C PHE A 14 8.80 -0.89 13.63
N ARG A 15 9.83 -1.72 13.70
CA ARG A 15 10.08 -2.64 14.81
C ARG A 15 11.57 -2.93 14.94
N SER A 16 11.96 -3.43 16.11
CA SER A 16 13.28 -4.01 16.31
C SER A 16 13.33 -5.47 15.84
N ASP A 17 14.49 -5.92 15.36
CA ASP A 17 14.78 -7.31 15.07
C ASP A 17 15.09 -8.10 16.37
N ARG A 18 15.30 -9.41 16.26
CA ARG A 18 15.61 -10.28 17.42
C ARG A 18 16.92 -9.93 18.13
N ARG A 19 17.76 -9.07 17.56
CA ARG A 19 19.04 -8.60 18.12
C ARG A 19 18.92 -7.18 18.67
N GLY A 20 17.73 -6.58 18.68
CA GLY A 20 17.49 -5.21 19.14
C GLY A 20 17.89 -4.13 18.13
N ARG A 21 18.12 -4.46 16.86
CA ARG A 21 18.45 -3.50 15.79
C ARG A 21 17.23 -3.14 14.98
N THR A 22 17.31 -2.14 14.11
CA THR A 22 16.24 -1.83 13.14
C THR A 22 15.91 -3.07 12.30
N ALA A 23 14.64 -3.45 12.26
CA ALA A 23 14.20 -4.52 11.39
C ALA A 23 14.27 -4.08 9.91
N HIS A 24 14.81 -4.97 9.09
CA HIS A 24 14.89 -4.80 7.65
C HIS A 24 13.92 -5.76 6.95
N ALA A 25 13.35 -5.31 5.84
CA ALA A 25 12.54 -6.10 4.95
C ALA A 25 13.37 -6.57 3.74
N ARG A 26 13.02 -7.73 3.18
CA ARG A 26 13.50 -8.05 1.82
C ARG A 26 12.80 -7.12 0.83
N TYR A 27 13.37 -6.95 -0.35
CA TYR A 27 12.86 -5.99 -1.32
C TYR A 27 11.37 -6.18 -1.64
N ASP A 28 10.93 -7.41 -1.95
CA ASP A 28 9.52 -7.68 -2.25
C ASP A 28 8.59 -7.43 -1.05
N ASP A 29 9.09 -7.61 0.18
CA ASP A 29 8.33 -7.31 1.41
C ASP A 29 8.28 -5.80 1.62
N HIS A 30 9.38 -5.09 1.36
CA HIS A 30 9.43 -3.63 1.41
C HIS A 30 8.50 -2.99 0.37
N VAL A 31 8.35 -3.57 -0.81
CA VAL A 31 7.38 -3.10 -1.80
C VAL A 31 5.95 -3.26 -1.28
N ARG A 32 5.63 -4.40 -0.65
CA ARG A 32 4.33 -4.61 0.01
C ARG A 32 4.11 -3.60 1.15
N ASP A 33 5.14 -3.32 1.93
CA ASP A 33 5.14 -2.29 2.98
C ASP A 33 4.88 -0.87 2.43
N LEU A 34 5.37 -0.55 1.23
CA LEU A 34 5.11 0.73 0.56
C LEU A 34 3.67 0.84 0.05
N VAL A 35 3.11 -0.28 -0.45
CA VAL A 35 1.69 -0.35 -0.83
C VAL A 35 0.81 -0.09 0.39
N GLU A 36 1.05 -0.78 1.50
CA GLU A 36 0.27 -0.60 2.74
C GLU A 36 0.31 0.86 3.23
N GLN A 37 1.51 1.46 3.25
CA GLN A 37 1.66 2.86 3.62
C GLN A 37 0.91 3.81 2.68
N LEU A 38 0.90 3.56 1.38
CA LEU A 38 0.15 4.40 0.44
C LEU A 38 -1.36 4.27 0.64
N LEU A 39 -1.85 3.04 0.83
CA LEU A 39 -3.28 2.75 0.99
C LEU A 39 -3.85 3.39 2.25
N PHE A 40 -3.12 3.32 3.37
CA PHE A 40 -3.61 3.79 4.67
C PHE A 40 -3.01 5.12 5.11
N THR A 41 -2.53 5.93 4.16
CA THR A 41 -2.23 7.34 4.39
C THR A 41 -3.29 8.19 3.70
N SER A 42 -3.85 9.16 4.41
CA SER A 42 -4.73 10.17 3.82
C SER A 42 -3.92 11.35 3.28
N PRO A 43 -4.30 11.91 2.11
CA PRO A 43 -3.69 13.14 1.62
C PRO A 43 -3.69 14.24 2.68
N GLY A 44 -2.55 14.90 2.85
CA GLY A 44 -2.31 15.92 3.88
C GLY A 44 -1.61 15.40 5.14
N GLU A 45 -1.62 14.09 5.41
CA GLU A 45 -0.97 13.53 6.61
C GLU A 45 0.57 13.63 6.56
N ARG A 46 1.16 13.49 5.37
CA ARG A 46 2.61 13.62 5.19
C ARG A 46 3.00 15.07 4.94
N LEU A 47 3.58 15.72 5.95
CA LEU A 47 3.97 17.14 5.93
C LEU A 47 4.74 17.57 4.66
N MET A 48 5.77 16.82 4.26
CA MET A 48 6.60 17.15 3.10
C MET A 48 6.10 16.54 1.78
N ARG A 49 4.98 15.82 1.81
CA ARG A 49 4.37 15.08 0.70
C ARG A 49 2.83 15.12 0.83
N PRO A 50 2.20 16.31 0.84
CA PRO A 50 0.76 16.43 1.12
C PRO A 50 -0.12 15.65 0.11
N ASP A 51 0.32 15.51 -1.13
CA ASP A 51 -0.41 14.73 -2.15
C ASP A 51 -0.27 13.20 -1.99
N PHE A 52 0.56 12.71 -1.06
CA PHE A 52 0.76 11.28 -0.87
C PHE A 52 -0.37 10.67 -0.04
N GLY A 53 -0.90 9.54 -0.53
CA GLY A 53 -2.02 8.84 0.08
C GLY A 53 -3.09 8.50 -0.95
N CYS A 54 -4.16 7.84 -0.52
CA CYS A 54 -5.34 7.60 -1.36
C CYS A 54 -6.68 7.88 -0.66
N GLY A 55 -6.66 8.19 0.65
CA GLY A 55 -7.90 8.54 1.39
C GLY A 55 -8.85 7.36 1.56
N LEU A 56 -8.33 6.13 1.53
CA LEU A 56 -9.13 4.90 1.56
C LEU A 56 -10.11 4.84 2.76
N LEU A 57 -9.67 5.35 3.91
CA LEU A 57 -10.43 5.31 5.16
C LEU A 57 -11.68 6.21 5.13
N ASP A 58 -11.78 7.14 4.18
CA ASP A 58 -12.99 7.97 4.01
C ASP A 58 -14.19 7.11 3.57
N LEU A 59 -13.97 5.97 2.89
CA LEU A 59 -15.04 5.03 2.51
C LEU A 59 -15.76 4.43 3.71
N VAL A 60 -15.03 4.17 4.79
CA VAL A 60 -15.52 3.41 5.95
C VAL A 60 -16.71 4.12 6.61
N PHE A 61 -16.84 5.42 6.41
CA PHE A 61 -17.88 6.25 7.02
C PHE A 61 -18.93 6.75 6.04
N THR A 62 -18.89 6.31 4.78
CA THR A 62 -19.80 6.82 3.74
C THR A 62 -20.93 5.81 3.47
N PRO A 63 -22.18 6.26 3.23
CA PRO A 63 -23.25 5.36 2.82
C PRO A 63 -22.82 4.53 1.61
N ASN A 64 -22.95 3.21 1.70
CA ASN A 64 -22.43 2.27 0.70
C ASN A 64 -23.13 2.53 -0.65
N SER A 65 -22.50 3.31 -1.53
CA SER A 65 -22.97 3.59 -2.89
C SER A 65 -22.01 3.00 -3.92
N PRO A 66 -22.51 2.29 -4.96
CA PRO A 66 -21.65 1.73 -6.01
C PRO A 66 -20.80 2.78 -6.74
N GLU A 67 -21.32 4.00 -6.88
CA GLU A 67 -20.64 5.11 -7.54
C GLU A 67 -19.39 5.54 -6.75
N LEU A 68 -19.49 5.57 -5.41
CA LEU A 68 -18.38 5.95 -4.55
C LEU A 68 -17.31 4.85 -4.52
N ALA A 69 -17.71 3.58 -4.46
CA ALA A 69 -16.80 2.45 -4.53
C ALA A 69 -15.96 2.50 -5.82
N SER A 70 -16.62 2.72 -6.97
CA SER A 70 -15.96 2.85 -8.27
C SER A 70 -15.02 4.06 -8.33
N ALA A 71 -15.44 5.22 -7.81
CA ALA A 71 -14.62 6.41 -7.78
C ALA A 71 -13.36 6.22 -6.91
N LEU A 72 -13.49 5.49 -5.81
CA LEU A 72 -12.36 5.21 -4.94
C LEU A 72 -11.42 4.16 -5.55
N GLU A 73 -11.93 3.11 -6.18
CA GLU A 73 -11.09 2.14 -6.90
C GLU A 73 -10.20 2.86 -7.93
N LEU A 74 -10.79 3.79 -8.70
CA LEU A 74 -10.04 4.66 -9.62
C LEU A 74 -9.00 5.53 -8.91
N SER A 75 -9.34 6.09 -7.74
CA SER A 75 -8.42 6.87 -6.92
C SER A 75 -7.22 6.03 -6.44
N VAL A 76 -7.49 4.82 -5.93
CA VAL A 76 -6.46 3.87 -5.50
C VAL A 76 -5.57 3.47 -6.67
N GLN A 77 -6.15 3.15 -7.82
CA GLN A 77 -5.39 2.81 -9.02
C GLN A 77 -4.50 3.98 -9.47
N ALA A 78 -5.03 5.20 -9.50
CA ALA A 78 -4.27 6.40 -9.85
C ALA A 78 -3.12 6.66 -8.86
N SER A 79 -3.34 6.47 -7.56
CA SER A 79 -2.31 6.62 -6.53
C SER A 79 -1.22 5.55 -6.64
N LEU A 80 -1.59 4.28 -6.84
CA LEU A 80 -0.64 3.19 -7.07
C LEU A 80 0.23 3.50 -8.30
N GLN A 81 -0.37 3.93 -9.40
CA GLN A 81 0.38 4.28 -10.60
C GLN A 81 1.30 5.49 -10.38
N ARG A 82 0.79 6.55 -9.76
CA ARG A 82 1.56 7.79 -9.52
C ARG A 82 2.77 7.57 -8.63
N TRP A 83 2.63 6.78 -7.58
CA TRP A 83 3.64 6.65 -6.53
C TRP A 83 4.48 5.38 -6.61
N LEU A 84 3.90 4.29 -7.12
CA LEU A 84 4.51 2.95 -7.14
C LEU A 84 4.60 2.34 -8.55
N GLY A 85 4.18 3.04 -9.61
CA GLY A 85 4.20 2.50 -10.98
C GLY A 85 5.59 2.10 -11.49
N GLU A 86 6.67 2.69 -10.95
CA GLU A 86 8.05 2.27 -11.24
C GLU A 86 8.46 0.97 -10.50
N LEU A 87 7.73 0.58 -9.46
CA LEU A 87 8.03 -0.57 -8.62
C LEU A 87 7.13 -1.78 -8.91
N ILE A 88 5.86 -1.54 -9.24
CA ILE A 88 4.86 -2.58 -9.43
C ILE A 88 4.10 -2.40 -10.75
N ASP A 89 3.64 -3.52 -11.31
CA ASP A 89 2.64 -3.58 -12.37
C ASP A 89 1.35 -4.15 -11.77
N VAL A 90 0.26 -3.38 -11.80
CA VAL A 90 -1.02 -3.76 -11.19
C VAL A 90 -1.80 -4.61 -12.17
N GLU A 91 -2.14 -5.83 -11.77
CA GLU A 91 -2.86 -6.78 -12.61
C GLU A 91 -4.36 -6.83 -12.30
N SER A 92 -4.72 -6.68 -11.03
CA SER A 92 -6.11 -6.52 -10.60
C SER A 92 -6.18 -5.75 -9.29
N LEU A 93 -7.21 -4.93 -9.16
CA LEU A 93 -7.57 -4.17 -7.98
C LEU A 93 -9.06 -4.33 -7.76
N ASP A 94 -9.48 -4.61 -6.52
CA ASP A 94 -10.87 -4.57 -6.10
C ASP A 94 -10.92 -3.98 -4.69
N VAL A 95 -11.90 -3.12 -4.43
CA VAL A 95 -12.06 -2.41 -3.16
C VAL A 95 -13.46 -2.65 -2.63
N VAL A 96 -13.53 -3.29 -1.47
CA VAL A 96 -14.78 -3.65 -0.82
C VAL A 96 -14.87 -2.96 0.54
N SER A 97 -16.02 -2.34 0.82
CA SER A 97 -16.33 -1.75 2.12
C SER A 97 -17.53 -2.45 2.76
N GLU A 98 -17.32 -2.97 3.97
CA GLU A 98 -18.34 -3.66 4.77
C GLU A 98 -18.32 -3.13 6.20
N GLU A 99 -19.45 -2.59 6.65
CA GLU A 99 -19.59 -1.97 7.97
C GLU A 99 -18.53 -0.89 8.22
N ASN A 100 -17.56 -1.18 9.10
CA ASN A 100 -16.46 -0.29 9.47
C ASN A 100 -15.09 -0.79 8.96
N VAL A 101 -15.07 -1.66 7.95
CA VAL A 101 -13.87 -2.28 7.40
C VAL A 101 -13.80 -2.07 5.89
N VAL A 102 -12.64 -1.64 5.42
CA VAL A 102 -12.30 -1.59 3.99
C VAL A 102 -11.24 -2.64 3.67
N ARG A 103 -11.46 -3.39 2.59
CA ARG A 103 -10.55 -4.41 2.07
C ARG A 103 -10.14 -4.06 0.65
N VAL A 104 -8.84 -4.10 0.40
CA VAL A 104 -8.24 -3.92 -0.92
C VAL A 104 -7.63 -5.25 -1.34
N TYR A 105 -8.22 -5.86 -2.37
CA TYR A 105 -7.66 -7.04 -3.03
C TYR A 105 -6.76 -6.56 -4.16
N LEU A 106 -5.46 -6.80 -4.04
CA LEU A 106 -4.48 -6.32 -4.99
C LEU A 106 -3.60 -7.46 -5.50
N ARG A 107 -3.65 -7.68 -6.82
CA ARG A 107 -2.68 -8.53 -7.51
C ARG A 107 -1.73 -7.66 -8.31
N TYR A 108 -0.43 -7.89 -8.14
CA TYR A 108 0.59 -7.11 -8.82
C TYR A 108 1.88 -7.90 -9.03
N VAL A 109 2.69 -7.44 -9.98
CA VAL A 109 4.05 -7.95 -10.22
C VAL A 109 5.05 -6.91 -9.78
N VAL A 110 6.04 -7.30 -8.97
CA VAL A 110 7.17 -6.44 -8.64
C VAL A 110 8.10 -6.37 -9.85
N ARG A 111 8.25 -5.18 -10.44
CA ARG A 111 8.88 -4.99 -11.76
C ARG A 111 10.34 -5.46 -11.81
N SER A 112 11.10 -5.27 -10.72
CA SER A 112 12.54 -5.59 -10.72
C SER A 112 12.84 -7.06 -10.42
N THR A 113 11.96 -7.78 -9.72
CA THR A 113 12.15 -9.19 -9.36
C THR A 113 11.30 -10.14 -10.20
N GLY A 114 10.24 -9.64 -10.84
CA GLY A 114 9.24 -10.44 -11.55
C GLY A 114 8.33 -11.23 -10.61
N SER A 115 8.46 -11.04 -9.29
CA SER A 115 7.64 -11.73 -8.29
C SER A 115 6.19 -11.27 -8.39
N ARG A 116 5.27 -12.23 -8.53
CA ARG A 116 3.83 -11.99 -8.46
C ARG A 116 3.34 -12.06 -7.03
N ARG A 117 2.53 -11.10 -6.62
CA ARG A 117 1.93 -10.98 -5.30
C ARG A 117 0.41 -10.94 -5.44
N ASP A 118 -0.27 -11.60 -4.51
CA ASP A 118 -1.72 -11.56 -4.35
C ASP A 118 -1.96 -11.28 -2.86
N GLU A 119 -2.33 -10.04 -2.56
CA GLU A 119 -2.34 -9.49 -1.21
C GLU A 119 -3.72 -8.91 -0.89
N VAL A 120 -4.11 -9.02 0.38
CA VAL A 120 -5.30 -8.36 0.92
C VAL A 120 -4.85 -7.37 1.98
N PHE A 121 -5.18 -6.09 1.78
CA PHE A 121 -4.95 -5.04 2.75
C PHE A 121 -6.27 -4.69 3.42
N GLU A 122 -6.27 -4.67 4.76
CA GLU A 122 -7.46 -4.37 5.56
C GLU A 122 -7.21 -3.12 6.41
N GLY A 123 -8.15 -2.18 6.37
CA GLY A 123 -8.17 -1.00 7.23
C GLY A 123 -9.51 -0.91 7.94
N SER A 124 -9.49 -0.50 9.21
CA SER A 124 -10.69 -0.27 10.00
C SER A 124 -10.74 1.16 10.49
N GLY A 125 -11.93 1.78 10.45
CA GLY A 125 -12.18 3.07 11.08
C GLY A 125 -12.23 2.95 12.62
N PRO A 126 -11.98 4.03 13.38
CA PRO A 126 -12.27 4.05 14.82
C PRO A 126 -13.75 3.69 15.08
N ALA A 127 -13.97 2.82 16.07
CA ALA A 127 -15.30 2.39 16.52
C ALA A 127 -16.09 3.50 17.24
#